data_AF-A0A9X2JHX1-F1
#
_entry.id   AF-A0A9X2JHX1-F1
#
_cell.length_a   1.000
_cell.length_b   1.000
_cell.length_c   1.000
_cell.angle_alpha   90.00
_cell.angle_beta   90.00
_cell.angle_gamma   90.00
#
_symmetry.space_group_name_H-M   'P 1'
#
loop_
_entity.id
_entity.type
_entity.pdbx_description
1 polymer ?
#
loop_
_entity_poly.entity_id
_entity_poly.type
_entity_poly.pdbx_seq_one_letter_code
_entity_poly.pdbx_strand_id
1 'polypeptide(L)'
;MLRIDADGPCLVAFINSPSASESRKLRAIGEPVFDGRGGLSIRFAPDRLADVVNVLKARRAYGNDSRPSPTGEKSDTPLEELPKMNPNKPPSKADTRELIKQAYSHWLTTTGNAIAAATLALAEAQSCVQLPAQANPEPFEPNTSDHELLTLPEAADYLRYSPSALRRIAKRKAIQFAQIGSGPIKFRREWLDDYVAANASSPKDVNRSPARKKTTRRSVSSTQGLDPAFFKSNHES
;
A
#
# COMPACT_ATOMS: atom_id res chain seq x y z
N MET A 1 -9.74 -19.79 17.40
CA MET A 1 -9.52 -18.44 16.82
C MET A 1 -9.95 -18.51 15.37
N LEU A 2 -10.84 -17.62 14.93
CA LEU A 2 -11.31 -17.52 13.54
C LEU A 2 -10.54 -16.38 12.87
N ARG A 3 -9.94 -16.65 11.71
CA ARG A 3 -9.43 -15.61 10.80
C ARG A 3 -10.19 -15.72 9.48
N ILE A 4 -10.60 -14.59 8.94
CA ILE A 4 -11.28 -14.51 7.66
C ILE A 4 -10.40 -13.64 6.77
N ASP A 5 -9.88 -14.25 5.71
CA ASP A 5 -9.10 -13.55 4.69
C ASP A 5 -9.92 -13.48 3.39
N ALA A 6 -9.80 -12.38 2.66
CA ALA A 6 -10.39 -12.23 1.34
C ALA A 6 -9.43 -12.80 0.30
N ASP A 7 -9.93 -13.72 -0.52
CA ASP A 7 -9.17 -14.37 -1.59
C ASP A 7 -10.00 -14.32 -2.89
N GLY A 8 -9.90 -13.18 -3.59
CA GLY A 8 -10.72 -12.88 -4.76
C GLY A 8 -12.21 -12.77 -4.41
N PRO A 9 -13.12 -13.48 -5.13
CA PRO A 9 -14.56 -13.45 -4.84
C PRO A 9 -14.97 -14.29 -3.63
N CYS A 10 -14.03 -14.99 -3.01
CA CYS A 10 -14.29 -15.94 -1.93
C CYS A 10 -13.68 -15.48 -0.60
N LEU A 11 -14.26 -15.95 0.50
CA LEU A 11 -13.71 -15.80 1.84
C LEU A 11 -13.04 -17.11 2.27
N VAL A 12 -11.92 -17.01 2.98
CA VAL A 12 -11.22 -18.16 3.56
C VAL A 12 -11.29 -18.07 5.08
N ALA A 13 -11.97 -19.02 5.72
CA ALA A 13 -12.01 -19.14 7.17
C ALA A 13 -10.96 -20.14 7.65
N PHE A 14 -10.04 -19.68 8.50
CA PHE A 14 -9.08 -20.55 9.19
C PHE A 14 -9.59 -20.91 10.58
N ILE A 15 -9.67 -22.21 10.86
CA ILE A 15 -10.17 -22.76 12.12
C ILE A 15 -9.12 -23.68 12.73
N ASN A 16 -8.61 -23.29 13.90
CA ASN A 16 -7.72 -24.13 14.71
C ASN A 16 -8.50 -25.27 15.36
N SER A 17 -8.09 -26.50 15.06
CA SER A 17 -8.56 -27.73 15.69
C SER A 17 -10.10 -27.85 15.73
N PRO A 18 -10.78 -27.90 14.58
CA PRO A 18 -12.21 -28.16 14.55
C PRO A 18 -12.51 -29.58 15.03
N SER A 19 -13.65 -29.78 15.67
CA SER A 19 -14.13 -31.14 15.95
C SER A 19 -14.45 -31.89 14.63
N ALA A 20 -14.54 -33.22 14.68
CA ALA A 20 -14.87 -34.01 13.49
C ALA A 20 -16.27 -33.66 12.93
N SER A 21 -17.23 -33.34 13.80
CA SER A 21 -18.58 -32.93 13.40
C SER A 21 -18.59 -31.52 12.80
N GLU A 22 -17.83 -30.59 13.35
CA GLU A 22 -17.62 -29.25 12.78
C GLU A 22 -16.99 -29.32 11.39
N SER A 23 -15.93 -30.12 11.26
CA SER A 23 -15.23 -30.30 9.99
C SER A 23 -16.17 -30.80 8.89
N ARG A 24 -17.08 -31.74 9.20
CA ARG A 24 -18.08 -32.22 8.24
C ARG A 24 -19.09 -31.13 7.87
N LYS A 25 -19.61 -30.39 8.84
CA LYS A 25 -20.57 -29.30 8.60
C LYS A 25 -19.96 -28.18 7.76
N LEU A 26 -18.72 -27.80 8.05
CA LEU A 26 -18.07 -26.72 7.33
C LEU A 26 -17.64 -27.13 5.91
N ARG A 27 -17.28 -28.41 5.68
CA ARG A 27 -17.06 -28.97 4.34
C ARG A 27 -18.33 -29.04 3.49
N ALA A 28 -19.51 -29.03 4.13
CA ALA A 28 -20.78 -28.92 3.41
C ALA A 28 -21.08 -27.46 2.99
N ILE A 29 -20.43 -26.47 3.61
CA ILE A 29 -20.62 -25.05 3.33
C ILE A 29 -19.63 -24.54 2.27
N GLY A 30 -18.41 -25.10 2.24
CA GLY A 30 -17.38 -24.66 1.30
C GLY A 30 -16.27 -25.69 1.08
N GLU A 31 -15.34 -25.34 0.19
CA GLU A 31 -14.24 -26.23 -0.20
C GLU A 31 -13.08 -26.16 0.79
N PRO A 32 -12.56 -27.30 1.26
CA PRO A 32 -11.39 -27.30 2.14
C PRO A 32 -10.13 -26.88 1.36
N VAL A 33 -9.40 -25.93 1.91
CA VAL A 33 -8.09 -25.49 1.42
C VAL A 33 -7.01 -25.99 2.37
N PHE A 34 -5.97 -26.60 1.84
CA PHE A 34 -4.85 -27.07 2.64
C PHE A 34 -3.75 -26.00 2.63
N ASP A 35 -3.54 -25.32 3.75
CA ASP A 35 -2.58 -24.22 3.88
C ASP A 35 -1.24 -24.64 4.49
N GLY A 36 -1.07 -25.94 4.79
CA GLY A 36 0.13 -26.51 5.40
C GLY A 36 0.34 -26.12 6.87
N ARG A 37 -0.59 -25.37 7.50
CA ARG A 37 -0.44 -24.85 8.88
C ARG A 37 -1.10 -25.72 9.94
N GLY A 38 -1.56 -26.92 9.58
CA GLY A 38 -2.20 -27.86 10.51
C GLY A 38 -3.59 -27.43 11.01
N GLY A 39 -4.20 -26.41 10.39
CA GLY A 39 -5.58 -25.98 10.62
C GLY A 39 -6.50 -26.38 9.47
N LEU A 40 -7.81 -26.23 9.68
CA LEU A 40 -8.78 -26.38 8.59
C LEU A 40 -9.06 -25.00 8.01
N SER A 41 -8.62 -24.79 6.78
CA SER A 41 -9.00 -23.63 5.97
C SER A 41 -10.15 -24.01 5.05
N ILE A 42 -11.16 -23.15 4.92
CA ILE A 42 -12.33 -23.40 4.08
C ILE A 42 -12.62 -22.17 3.26
N ARG A 43 -12.70 -22.34 1.95
CA ARG A 43 -13.09 -21.31 1.00
C ARG A 43 -14.60 -21.39 0.77
N PHE A 44 -15.30 -20.29 0.97
CA PHE A 44 -16.75 -20.20 0.80
C PHE A 44 -17.16 -18.86 0.18
N ALA A 45 -18.34 -18.82 -0.43
CA ALA A 45 -18.89 -17.60 -1.01
C ALA A 45 -19.39 -16.63 0.10
N PRO A 46 -19.36 -15.30 -0.12
CA PRO A 46 -19.65 -14.31 0.93
C PRO A 46 -21.05 -14.44 1.55
N ASP A 47 -22.03 -14.89 0.78
CA ASP A 47 -23.41 -15.16 1.20
C ASP A 47 -23.50 -16.29 2.24
N ARG A 48 -22.52 -17.20 2.27
CA ARG A 48 -22.43 -18.33 3.21
C ARG A 48 -21.79 -18.00 4.55
N LEU A 49 -21.39 -16.75 4.79
CA LEU A 49 -20.73 -16.36 6.03
C LEU A 49 -21.60 -16.61 7.28
N ALA A 50 -22.91 -16.38 7.17
CA ALA A 50 -23.84 -16.61 8.27
C ALA A 50 -23.87 -18.10 8.70
N ASP A 51 -23.82 -19.02 7.73
CA ASP A 51 -23.82 -20.46 7.98
C ASP A 51 -22.53 -20.89 8.72
N VAL A 52 -21.37 -20.38 8.29
CA VAL A 52 -20.07 -20.64 8.96
C VAL A 52 -20.10 -20.13 10.40
N VAL A 53 -20.63 -18.92 10.63
CA VAL A 53 -20.75 -18.34 11.97
C VAL A 53 -21.69 -19.16 12.85
N ASN A 54 -22.81 -19.66 12.31
CA ASN A 54 -23.76 -20.47 13.06
C ASN A 54 -23.16 -21.82 13.49
N VAL A 55 -22.40 -22.49 12.61
CA VAL A 55 -21.67 -23.72 12.97
C VAL A 55 -20.66 -23.46 14.09
N LEU A 56 -19.96 -22.32 14.06
CA LEU A 56 -19.00 -21.94 15.10
C LEU A 56 -19.66 -21.46 16.40
N LYS A 57 -20.85 -20.84 16.34
CA LYS A 57 -21.63 -20.48 17.54
C LYS A 57 -22.13 -21.71 18.28
N ALA A 58 -22.53 -22.76 17.55
CA ALA A 58 -22.93 -24.02 18.16
C ALA A 58 -21.81 -24.62 19.03
N ARG A 59 -20.53 -24.46 18.63
CA ARG A 59 -19.37 -24.85 19.46
C ARG A 59 -19.37 -24.19 20.84
N ARG A 60 -19.79 -22.92 20.92
CA ARG A 60 -19.80 -22.16 22.17
C ARG A 60 -20.92 -22.61 23.12
N ALA A 61 -22.03 -23.10 22.57
CA ALA A 61 -23.13 -23.63 23.36
C ALA A 61 -22.80 -24.98 24.01
N TYR A 62 -22.03 -25.85 23.33
CA TYR A 62 -21.68 -27.18 23.84
C TYR A 62 -20.34 -27.26 24.58
N GLY A 63 -19.50 -26.23 24.50
CA GLY A 63 -18.15 -26.21 25.09
C GLY A 63 -18.03 -25.49 26.43
N ASN A 64 -19.13 -24.98 27.00
CA ASN A 64 -19.07 -24.06 28.14
C ASN A 64 -19.88 -24.53 29.36
N ASP A 65 -20.03 -25.85 29.56
CA ASP A 65 -20.56 -26.45 30.79
C ASP A 65 -19.55 -26.43 31.94
N SER A 66 -18.79 -25.35 32.12
CA SER A 66 -17.90 -25.21 33.27
C SER A 66 -17.94 -23.79 33.84
N ARG A 67 -18.65 -23.73 34.97
CA ARG A 67 -18.80 -22.69 35.99
C ARG A 67 -19.84 -21.59 35.75
N PRO A 68 -20.95 -21.59 36.52
CA PRO A 68 -21.70 -20.37 36.74
C PRO A 68 -20.79 -19.36 37.44
N SER A 69 -20.61 -18.18 36.83
CA SER A 69 -20.03 -17.03 37.52
C SER A 69 -21.09 -16.40 38.43
N PRO A 70 -20.70 -15.96 39.64
CA PRO A 70 -21.63 -15.48 40.64
C PRO A 70 -22.21 -14.13 40.22
N THR A 71 -23.51 -13.98 40.50
CA THR A 71 -24.25 -12.74 40.77
C THR A 71 -23.33 -11.71 41.44
N GLY A 72 -23.21 -10.46 41.01
CA GLY A 72 -24.29 -9.53 40.70
C GLY A 72 -24.06 -8.33 41.61
N GLU A 73 -23.35 -7.31 41.12
CA GLU A 73 -23.25 -6.01 41.77
C GLU A 73 -23.67 -4.95 40.76
N LYS A 74 -24.79 -4.29 41.07
CA LYS A 74 -25.27 -3.10 40.36
C LYS A 74 -24.47 -1.92 40.88
N SER A 75 -23.50 -1.46 40.11
CA SER A 75 -22.85 -0.18 40.33
C SER A 75 -23.59 0.88 39.53
N ASP A 76 -24.39 1.70 40.22
CA ASP A 76 -24.90 2.98 39.74
C ASP A 76 -23.72 3.94 39.58
N THR A 77 -23.06 3.89 38.42
CA THR A 77 -22.03 4.85 38.06
C THR A 77 -22.70 6.12 37.51
N PRO A 78 -22.34 7.32 38.00
CA PRO A 78 -22.83 8.59 37.45
C PRO A 78 -22.45 8.69 35.97
N LEU A 79 -23.36 9.21 35.15
CA LEU A 79 -23.11 9.54 33.74
C LEU A 79 -21.91 10.52 33.67
N GLU A 80 -20.72 9.98 33.39
CA GLU A 80 -19.53 10.77 33.14
C GLU A 80 -19.70 11.51 31.81
N GLU A 81 -19.60 12.82 31.87
CA GLU A 81 -19.73 13.71 30.72
C GLU A 81 -18.67 13.36 29.67
N LEU A 82 -19.09 13.06 28.44
CA LEU A 82 -18.19 12.61 27.38
C LEU A 82 -17.03 13.59 27.16
N PRO A 83 -15.78 13.12 27.02
CA PRO A 83 -14.64 13.98 26.78
C PRO A 83 -14.83 14.76 25.47
N LYS A 84 -14.86 16.10 25.56
CA LYS A 84 -14.97 17.00 24.41
C LYS A 84 -13.72 16.88 23.54
N MET A 85 -13.79 16.08 22.48
CA MET A 85 -12.70 15.94 21.51
C MET A 85 -12.59 17.16 20.60
N ASN A 86 -11.34 17.54 20.28
CA ASN A 86 -11.04 18.60 19.33
C ASN A 86 -11.28 18.10 17.90
N PRO A 87 -12.19 18.72 17.12
CA PRO A 87 -12.60 18.21 15.80
C PRO A 87 -11.50 18.26 14.73
N ASN A 88 -10.38 18.95 14.98
CA ASN A 88 -9.33 19.18 13.99
C ASN A 88 -8.15 18.20 14.08
N LYS A 89 -8.14 17.27 15.05
CA LYS A 89 -7.05 16.29 15.20
C LYS A 89 -7.59 14.89 14.89
N PRO A 90 -7.02 14.15 13.92
CA PRO A 90 -7.45 12.78 13.67
C PRO A 90 -7.22 11.94 14.93
N PRO A 91 -8.23 11.15 15.37
CA PRO A 91 -8.13 10.39 16.62
C PRO A 91 -6.98 9.40 16.52
N SER A 92 -6.17 9.31 17.58
CA SER A 92 -5.16 8.26 17.68
C SER A 92 -5.85 6.89 17.70
N LYS A 93 -5.17 5.84 17.23
CA LYS A 93 -5.69 4.45 17.30
C LYS A 93 -6.09 4.05 18.73
N ALA A 94 -5.39 4.61 19.73
CA ALA A 94 -5.73 4.41 21.14
C ALA A 94 -7.10 5.06 21.49
N ASP A 95 -7.34 6.27 21.01
CA ASP A 95 -8.56 7.04 21.24
C ASP A 95 -9.77 6.36 20.59
N THR A 96 -9.62 5.83 19.37
CA THR A 96 -10.69 5.10 18.67
C THR A 96 -11.12 3.84 19.44
N ARG A 97 -10.16 3.16 20.07
CA ARG A 97 -10.44 1.94 20.83
C ARG A 97 -11.22 2.23 22.11
N GLU A 98 -10.88 3.29 22.82
CA GLU A 98 -11.62 3.70 24.02
C GLU A 98 -13.03 4.18 23.67
N LEU A 99 -13.18 4.89 22.55
CA LEU A 99 -14.48 5.34 22.06
C LEU A 99 -15.41 4.15 21.73
N ILE A 100 -14.89 3.11 21.06
CA ILE A 100 -15.65 1.88 20.78
C ILE A 100 -16.07 1.17 22.08
N LYS A 101 -15.20 1.14 23.10
CA LYS A 101 -15.55 0.52 24.40
C LYS A 101 -16.66 1.29 25.11
N GLN A 102 -16.56 2.62 25.14
CA GLN A 102 -17.57 3.49 25.74
C GLN A 102 -18.91 3.33 25.04
N ALA A 103 -18.95 3.44 23.71
CA ALA A 103 -20.16 3.22 22.92
C ALA A 103 -20.76 1.83 23.15
N TYR A 104 -19.92 0.78 23.19
CA TYR A 104 -20.38 -0.58 23.47
C TYR A 104 -21.04 -0.71 24.84
N SER A 105 -20.44 -0.14 25.88
CA SER A 105 -21.01 -0.19 27.23
C SER A 105 -22.37 0.50 27.32
N HIS A 106 -22.51 1.66 26.66
CA HIS A 106 -23.75 2.40 26.58
C HIS A 106 -24.85 1.63 25.83
N TRP A 107 -24.52 1.05 24.68
CA TRP A 107 -25.49 0.26 23.92
C TRP A 107 -25.84 -1.07 24.61
N LEU A 108 -24.94 -1.63 25.40
CA LEU A 108 -25.18 -2.84 26.18
C LEU A 108 -26.22 -2.58 27.28
N THR A 109 -26.13 -1.44 27.98
CA THR A 109 -27.14 -1.06 28.99
C THR A 109 -28.50 -0.78 28.37
N THR A 110 -28.53 -0.18 27.18
CA THR A 110 -29.78 0.19 26.50
C THR A 110 -30.50 -1.00 25.88
N THR A 111 -29.75 -1.91 25.24
CA THR A 111 -30.35 -3.02 24.48
C THR A 111 -30.47 -4.31 25.29
N GLY A 112 -29.67 -4.48 26.36
CA GLY A 112 -29.58 -5.74 27.10
C GLY A 112 -29.04 -6.91 26.28
N ASN A 113 -28.60 -6.68 25.04
CA ASN A 113 -28.13 -7.71 24.11
C ASN A 113 -26.74 -7.36 23.57
N ALA A 114 -25.76 -8.19 23.93
CA ALA A 114 -24.36 -8.00 23.58
C ALA A 114 -24.09 -7.95 22.06
N ILE A 115 -24.89 -8.64 21.23
CA ILE A 115 -24.73 -8.62 19.78
C ILE A 115 -25.26 -7.31 19.21
N ALA A 116 -26.45 -6.89 19.61
CA ALA A 116 -27.04 -5.62 19.16
C ALA A 116 -26.15 -4.44 19.56
N ALA A 117 -25.62 -4.46 20.79
CA ALA A 117 -24.68 -3.46 21.28
C ALA A 117 -23.38 -3.40 20.47
N ALA A 118 -22.82 -4.55 20.09
CA ALA A 118 -21.60 -4.60 19.27
C ALA A 118 -21.85 -4.07 17.85
N THR A 119 -22.99 -4.41 17.26
CA THR A 119 -23.37 -3.93 15.93
C THR A 119 -23.57 -2.42 15.91
N LEU A 120 -24.26 -1.86 16.91
CA LEU A 120 -24.48 -0.41 17.02
C LEU A 120 -23.19 0.36 17.29
N ALA A 121 -22.36 -0.12 18.23
CA ALA A 121 -21.06 0.51 18.52
C ALA A 121 -20.11 0.48 17.31
N LEU A 122 -20.15 -0.58 16.51
CA LEU A 122 -19.35 -0.65 15.28
C LEU A 122 -19.87 0.31 14.19
N ALA A 123 -21.19 0.41 14.02
CA ALA A 123 -21.80 1.33 13.07
C ALA A 123 -21.50 2.79 13.42
N GLU A 124 -21.53 3.14 14.71
CA GLU A 124 -21.18 4.47 15.22
C GLU A 124 -19.70 4.79 15.00
N ALA A 125 -18.80 3.83 15.27
CA ALA A 125 -17.37 3.99 15.00
C ALA A 125 -17.06 4.15 13.51
N GLN A 126 -17.79 3.45 12.63
CA GLN A 126 -17.67 3.61 11.17
C GLN A 126 -18.13 4.99 10.71
N SER A 127 -19.22 5.52 11.28
CA SER A 127 -19.71 6.87 10.99
C SER A 127 -18.69 7.96 11.37
N CYS A 128 -17.97 7.79 12.49
CA CYS A 128 -16.91 8.72 12.91
C CYS A 128 -15.63 8.65 12.04
N VAL A 129 -15.37 7.51 11.40
CA VAL A 129 -14.19 7.31 10.53
C VAL A 129 -14.49 7.67 9.07
N GLN A 130 -15.76 7.83 8.71
CA GLN A 130 -16.16 8.45 7.46
C GLN A 130 -15.78 9.94 7.48
N LEU A 131 -14.51 10.19 7.13
CA LEU A 131 -13.99 11.46 6.63
C LEU A 131 -15.03 12.08 5.68
N PRO A 132 -15.22 13.41 5.72
CA PRO A 132 -16.19 14.07 4.85
C PRO A 132 -15.92 13.60 3.43
N ALA A 133 -16.93 12.96 2.85
CA ALA A 133 -17.00 12.71 1.43
C ALA A 133 -16.61 14.01 0.74
N GLN A 134 -15.50 13.96 0.00
CA GLN A 134 -15.02 15.06 -0.82
C GLN A 134 -16.20 15.61 -1.62
N ALA A 135 -16.64 16.81 -1.24
CA ALA A 135 -17.62 17.59 -1.96
C ALA A 135 -16.94 18.17 -3.21
N ASN A 136 -16.84 17.36 -4.26
CA ASN A 136 -16.92 17.74 -5.67
C ASN A 136 -16.68 16.50 -6.54
N PRO A 137 -17.72 15.92 -7.18
CA PRO A 137 -17.50 15.08 -8.33
C PRO A 137 -17.12 15.99 -9.51
N GLU A 138 -15.86 16.39 -9.59
CA GLU A 138 -15.24 16.64 -10.89
C GLU A 138 -15.45 15.36 -11.74
N PRO A 139 -15.77 15.46 -13.03
CA PRO A 139 -16.02 14.29 -13.87
C PRO A 139 -14.82 13.35 -13.79
N PHE A 140 -15.04 12.18 -13.18
CA PHE A 140 -14.08 11.10 -13.14
C PHE A 140 -14.03 10.50 -14.54
N GLU A 141 -13.24 11.12 -15.42
CA GLU A 141 -12.70 10.45 -16.60
C GLU A 141 -12.02 9.17 -16.08
N PRO A 142 -12.41 7.98 -16.55
CA PRO A 142 -11.72 6.76 -16.15
C PRO A 142 -10.28 6.89 -16.64
N ASN A 143 -9.32 7.14 -15.73
CA ASN A 143 -7.89 7.07 -16.03
C ASN A 143 -7.52 5.60 -16.28
N THR A 144 -7.99 5.08 -17.40
CA THR A 144 -7.39 3.96 -18.10
C THR A 144 -5.97 4.36 -18.39
N SER A 145 -5.00 3.79 -17.69
CA SER A 145 -4.01 2.91 -18.31
C SER A 145 -2.76 2.80 -17.44
N ASP A 146 -2.64 1.67 -16.73
CA ASP A 146 -1.34 1.16 -16.24
C ASP A 146 -0.31 0.97 -17.39
N HIS A 147 -0.74 1.19 -18.63
CA HIS A 147 0.07 1.19 -19.85
C HIS A 147 0.27 2.57 -20.48
N GLU A 148 -0.03 3.66 -19.77
CA GLU A 148 0.16 5.01 -20.30
C GLU A 148 1.65 5.26 -20.61
N LEU A 149 1.90 5.64 -21.85
CA LEU A 149 3.23 6.01 -22.32
C LEU A 149 3.52 7.46 -21.94
N LEU A 150 4.22 7.64 -20.83
CA LEU A 150 4.69 8.92 -20.30
C LEU A 150 5.63 9.60 -21.30
N THR A 151 5.43 10.90 -21.45
CA THR A 151 6.34 11.74 -22.23
C THR A 151 7.65 11.98 -21.46
N LEU A 152 8.68 12.44 -22.16
CA LEU A 152 9.98 12.72 -21.56
C LEU A 152 9.94 13.73 -20.38
N PRO A 153 9.17 14.85 -20.39
CA PRO A 153 9.05 15.72 -19.23
C PRO A 153 8.35 15.03 -18.04
N GLU A 154 7.22 14.35 -18.27
CA GLU A 154 6.48 13.65 -17.20
C GLU A 154 7.32 12.56 -16.53
N ALA A 155 8.05 11.77 -17.33
CA ALA A 155 8.97 10.76 -16.81
C ALA A 155 10.14 11.37 -16.01
N ALA A 156 10.59 12.57 -16.39
CA ALA A 156 11.63 13.30 -15.67
C ALA A 156 11.12 13.80 -14.31
N ASP A 157 9.89 14.32 -14.28
CA ASP A 157 9.22 14.75 -13.04
C ASP A 157 8.97 13.56 -12.10
N TYR A 158 8.56 12.41 -12.65
CA TYR A 158 8.36 11.17 -11.89
C TYR A 158 9.62 10.71 -11.15
N LEU A 159 10.77 10.69 -11.85
CA LEU A 159 12.05 10.28 -11.28
C LEU A 159 12.80 11.42 -10.54
N ARG A 160 12.25 12.65 -10.54
CA ARG A 160 12.90 13.87 -10.04
C ARG A 160 14.27 14.14 -10.68
N TYR A 161 14.40 13.87 -11.98
CA TYR A 161 15.57 14.22 -12.79
C TYR A 161 15.29 15.41 -13.71
N SER A 162 16.35 16.03 -14.24
CA SER A 162 16.16 16.97 -15.34
C SER A 162 15.87 16.23 -16.67
N PRO A 163 15.02 16.77 -17.55
CA PRO A 163 14.71 16.17 -18.86
C PRO A 163 15.96 15.86 -19.70
N SER A 164 16.96 16.75 -19.65
CA SER A 164 18.24 16.56 -20.35
C SER A 164 19.08 15.41 -19.77
N ALA A 165 19.03 15.20 -18.45
CA ALA A 165 19.71 14.08 -17.81
C ALA A 165 19.02 12.75 -18.15
N LEU A 166 17.69 12.70 -18.08
CA LEU A 166 16.93 11.50 -18.45
C LEU A 166 17.17 11.11 -19.91
N ARG A 167 17.23 12.08 -20.83
CA ARG A 167 17.59 11.84 -22.23
C ARG A 167 18.98 11.21 -22.40
N ARG A 168 19.95 11.58 -21.55
CA ARG A 168 21.29 10.97 -21.55
C ARG A 168 21.27 9.53 -21.04
N ILE A 169 20.46 9.24 -20.02
CA ILE A 169 20.27 7.89 -19.47
C ILE A 169 19.63 6.98 -20.52
N ALA A 170 18.58 7.46 -21.21
CA ALA A 170 17.94 6.75 -22.31
C ALA A 170 18.92 6.49 -23.47
N LYS A 171 19.72 7.48 -23.88
CA LYS A 171 20.76 7.29 -24.91
C LYS A 171 21.82 6.24 -24.55
N ARG A 172 22.10 6.06 -23.26
CA ARG A 172 23.01 5.02 -22.75
C ARG A 172 22.36 3.64 -22.66
N LYS A 173 21.08 3.52 -23.03
CA LYS A 173 20.26 2.30 -22.88
C LYS A 173 20.21 1.76 -21.44
N ALA A 174 20.34 2.65 -20.46
CA ALA A 174 20.26 2.29 -19.04
C ALA A 174 18.81 2.16 -18.54
N ILE A 175 17.85 2.66 -19.31
CA ILE A 175 16.41 2.56 -19.07
C ILE A 175 15.72 2.19 -20.38
N GLN A 176 14.66 1.38 -20.32
CA GLN A 176 13.88 1.03 -21.49
C GLN A 176 13.04 2.22 -21.95
N PHE A 177 12.89 2.37 -23.27
CA PHE A 177 12.11 3.46 -23.86
C PHE A 177 11.53 3.04 -25.22
N ALA A 178 10.42 3.67 -25.60
CA ALA A 178 9.78 3.48 -26.89
C ALA A 178 9.98 4.74 -27.75
N GLN A 179 10.42 4.57 -28.99
CA GLN A 179 10.51 5.64 -29.96
C GLN A 179 9.96 5.13 -31.30
N ILE A 180 8.89 5.76 -31.78
CA ILE A 180 8.27 5.40 -33.06
C ILE A 180 8.96 6.24 -34.16
N GLY A 181 9.85 5.62 -34.93
CA GLY A 181 10.61 6.29 -35.98
C GLY A 181 11.50 7.42 -35.45
N SER A 182 11.35 8.62 -36.02
CA SER A 182 12.04 9.84 -35.58
C SER A 182 11.26 10.64 -34.51
N GLY A 183 10.20 10.03 -33.95
CA GLY A 183 9.29 10.68 -33.00
C GLY A 183 9.89 10.96 -31.61
N PRO A 184 9.10 11.58 -30.71
CA PRO A 184 9.49 11.80 -29.33
C PRO A 184 9.67 10.48 -28.58
N ILE A 185 10.56 10.49 -27.58
CA ILE A 185 10.80 9.34 -26.70
C ILE A 185 9.67 9.28 -25.67
N LYS A 186 9.10 8.09 -25.51
CA LYS A 186 8.11 7.79 -24.47
C LYS A 186 8.57 6.65 -23.56
N PHE A 187 8.08 6.66 -22.33
CA PHE A 187 8.43 5.70 -21.29
C PHE A 187 7.16 5.04 -20.74
N ARG A 188 7.21 3.75 -20.47
CA ARG A 188 6.17 3.13 -19.64
C ARG A 188 6.53 3.28 -18.18
N ARG A 189 5.52 3.42 -17.33
CA ARG A 189 5.71 3.56 -15.88
C ARG A 189 6.43 2.36 -15.27
N GLU A 190 6.07 1.14 -15.69
CA GLU A 190 6.71 -0.12 -15.27
C GLU A 190 8.25 -0.08 -15.46
N TRP A 191 8.73 0.48 -16.58
CA TRP A 191 10.17 0.58 -16.85
C TRP A 191 10.88 1.60 -15.96
N LEU A 192 10.17 2.66 -15.55
CA LEU A 192 10.70 3.65 -14.61
C LEU A 192 10.82 3.04 -13.21
N ASP A 193 9.81 2.28 -12.78
CA ASP A 193 9.81 1.60 -11.48
C ASP A 193 10.89 0.52 -11.40
N ASP A 194 11.06 -0.29 -12.46
CA ASP A 194 12.15 -1.27 -12.58
C ASP A 194 13.52 -0.59 -12.48
N TYR A 195 13.69 0.55 -13.14
CA TYR A 195 14.92 1.34 -13.07
C TYR A 195 15.17 1.85 -11.64
N VAL A 196 14.14 2.32 -10.94
CA VAL A 196 14.27 2.74 -9.54
C VAL A 196 14.64 1.55 -8.65
N ALA A 197 13.97 0.40 -8.81
CA ALA A 197 14.25 -0.82 -8.04
C ALA A 197 15.69 -1.32 -8.25
N ALA A 198 16.18 -1.30 -9.50
CA ALA A 198 17.54 -1.70 -9.85
C ALA A 198 18.59 -0.75 -9.26
N ASN A 199 18.35 0.56 -9.28
CA ASN A 199 19.29 1.55 -8.72
C ASN A 199 19.20 1.69 -7.19
N ALA A 200 18.04 1.39 -6.57
CA ALA A 200 17.87 1.38 -5.13
C ALA A 200 18.69 0.25 -4.46
N SER A 201 18.85 -0.88 -5.14
CA SER A 201 19.57 -2.05 -4.64
C SER A 201 21.11 -1.90 -4.73
N SER A 202 21.62 -1.12 -5.70
CA SER A 202 23.06 -0.88 -5.89
C SER A 202 23.40 0.62 -5.92
N PRO A 203 23.37 1.33 -4.77
CA PRO A 203 23.87 2.71 -4.70
C PRO A 203 25.39 2.84 -4.97
N LYS A 204 26.10 1.71 -5.11
CA LYS A 204 27.55 1.65 -5.40
C LYS A 204 27.92 1.57 -6.89
N ASP A 205 26.98 1.29 -7.79
CA ASP A 205 27.25 1.13 -9.23
C ASP A 205 26.75 2.28 -10.10
N VAL A 206 26.31 3.39 -9.50
CA VAL A 206 26.22 4.64 -10.27
C VAL A 206 27.64 4.98 -10.67
N ASN A 207 27.97 4.61 -11.91
CA ASN A 207 29.20 4.85 -12.64
C ASN A 207 29.32 6.37 -12.84
N ARG A 208 29.48 7.08 -11.72
CA ARG A 208 29.89 8.48 -11.64
C ARG A 208 31.29 8.43 -12.20
N SER A 209 31.39 8.70 -13.50
CA SER A 209 32.68 8.90 -14.15
C SER A 209 33.52 9.74 -13.18
N PRO A 210 34.68 9.24 -12.74
CA PRO A 210 35.43 9.88 -11.65
C PRO A 210 35.53 11.34 -12.00
N ALA A 211 35.11 12.20 -11.06
CA ALA A 211 35.05 13.63 -11.26
C ALA A 211 36.37 14.04 -11.91
N ARG A 212 36.32 14.32 -13.22
CA ARG A 212 37.50 14.73 -13.97
C ARG A 212 37.88 16.04 -13.29
N LYS A 213 38.89 15.99 -12.42
CA LYS A 213 39.54 17.18 -11.88
C LYS A 213 39.74 18.05 -13.09
N LYS A 214 39.02 19.17 -13.12
CA LYS A 214 39.15 20.18 -14.16
C LYS A 214 40.60 20.60 -14.04
N THR A 215 41.48 19.97 -14.81
CA THR A 215 42.83 20.46 -15.01
C THR A 215 42.57 21.81 -15.63
N THR A 216 42.64 22.84 -14.79
CA THR A 216 42.68 24.22 -15.21
C THR A 216 43.80 24.24 -16.23
N ARG A 217 43.45 24.19 -17.52
CA ARG A 217 44.39 24.43 -18.60
C ARG A 217 44.88 25.83 -18.29
N ARG A 218 46.06 25.92 -17.67
CA ARG A 218 46.89 27.11 -17.70
C ARG A 218 46.88 27.49 -19.16
N SER A 219 46.20 28.59 -19.48
CA SER A 219 46.30 29.24 -20.77
C SER A 219 47.77 29.59 -20.92
N VAL A 220 48.52 28.72 -21.57
CA VAL A 220 49.87 29.05 -22.02
C VAL A 220 49.62 30.07 -23.10
N SER A 221 50.01 31.31 -22.81
CA SER A 221 49.93 32.43 -23.72
C SER A 221 50.49 32.02 -25.07
N SER A 222 49.71 32.29 -26.10
CA SER A 222 50.20 32.48 -27.47
C SER A 222 51.31 33.53 -27.41
N THR A 223 52.56 33.08 -27.38
CA THR A 223 53.71 33.95 -27.56
C THR A 223 54.55 33.39 -28.69
N GLN A 224 54.41 34.06 -29.84
CA GLN A 224 55.51 34.45 -30.73
C GLN A 224 56.29 33.34 -31.46
N GLY A 225 56.20 33.42 -32.79
CA GLY A 225 57.42 33.50 -33.60
C GLY A 225 57.87 32.23 -34.29
N LEU A 226 57.14 31.81 -35.33
CA LEU A 226 57.77 31.18 -36.48
C LEU A 226 57.68 32.17 -37.64
N ASP A 227 58.78 32.88 -37.83
CA ASP A 227 58.99 33.89 -38.86
C ASP A 227 59.01 33.22 -40.25
N PRO A 228 58.12 33.59 -41.20
CA PRO A 228 58.08 33.00 -42.54
C PRO A 228 59.33 33.28 -43.40
N ALA A 229 60.29 34.06 -42.90
CA ALA A 229 61.56 34.32 -43.59
C ALA A 229 62.45 33.07 -43.78
N PHE A 230 62.16 31.94 -43.13
CA PHE A 230 62.97 30.72 -43.22
C PHE A 230 62.76 29.86 -44.48
N PHE A 231 61.80 30.17 -45.36
CA PHE A 231 61.48 29.33 -46.54
C PHE A 231 61.86 29.94 -47.90
N LYS A 232 62.90 30.79 -47.96
CA LYS A 232 63.54 31.16 -49.23
C LYS A 232 64.87 30.45 -49.39
N SER A 233 64.82 29.21 -49.87
CA SER A 233 65.99 28.55 -50.47
C SER A 233 65.76 28.46 -51.98
N ASN A 234 66.58 29.22 -52.70
CA ASN A 234 66.72 29.27 -54.15
C ASN A 234 66.85 27.86 -54.75
N HIS A 235 66.04 27.56 -55.77
CA HIS A 235 66.34 26.50 -56.73
C HIS A 235 66.34 27.13 -58.12
N GLU A 236 67.51 27.65 -58.49
CA GLU A 236 67.84 28.10 -59.83
C GLU A 236 68.96 27.18 -60.31
N SER A 237 68.66 26.36 -61.32
CA SER A 237 69.54 25.71 -62.32
C SER A 237 68.79 24.52 -62.93
#